data_AF-A0A4C1SRT9-F1
#
_entry.id   AF-A0A4C1SRT9-F1
#
_cell.length_a   1.000
_cell.length_b   1.000
_cell.length_c   1.000
_cell.angle_alpha   90.00
_cell.angle_beta   90.00
_cell.angle_gamma   90.00
#
_symmetry.space_group_name_H-M   'P 1'
#
loop_
_entity.id
_entity.type
_entity.pdbx_description
1 polymer ?
#
loop_
_entity_poly.entity_id
_entity_poly.type
_entity_poly.pdbx_seq_one_letter_code
_entity_poly.pdbx_strand_id
1 'polypeptide(L)'
;MLVNLKELDLSFNYIERIENLDKLIERLRFLNNLKVLNLEGNPLAKQPDFSLAEYVAAILPQQTTDYYLSKLKCKHAYGNCLFEEVVPTPHLDHRLLPSTKALNTFDTAGYTNTVTKKRELRVIEADQEIELRARAQLAKEKQDAERLSLSFVEHLNEHQLYKSLWKGDEDGHTYDGGFPADDLAEEYDRDIFELTQEIYKLGLQNSKNVNRKLKSLIVEAIVLFQRRLQEMIAKLVEQAQPVFSQLRDVAVHFSENLNEIVNRYIATKLALQDFKDIPCELQNCMEDRETIANLVAGMKDYHTQRIDEREDRLMTRSKAFIDDMIDELNK
;
A
#
# COMPACT_ATOMS: atom_id res chain seq x y z
N MET A 1 -16.08 -13.84 14.77
CA MET A 1 -15.80 -12.84 13.72
C MET A 1 -17.14 -12.22 13.32
N LEU A 2 -17.28 -10.88 13.36
CA LEU A 2 -18.55 -10.16 13.16
C LEU A 2 -18.89 -9.99 11.66
N VAL A 3 -18.94 -11.07 10.90
CA VAL A 3 -19.08 -11.07 9.41
C VAL A 3 -20.39 -10.47 8.89
N ASN A 4 -21.39 -10.27 9.75
CA ASN A 4 -22.70 -9.72 9.40
C ASN A 4 -22.91 -8.29 9.93
N LEU A 5 -21.87 -7.63 10.43
CA LEU A 5 -21.97 -6.26 10.95
C LEU A 5 -22.36 -5.30 9.82
N LYS A 6 -23.44 -4.54 10.02
CA LYS A 6 -23.95 -3.56 9.05
C LYS A 6 -23.62 -2.12 9.40
N GLU A 7 -23.53 -1.84 10.69
CA GLU A 7 -23.30 -0.50 11.21
C GLU A 7 -22.24 -0.60 12.30
N LEU A 8 -21.27 0.30 12.25
CA LEU A 8 -20.23 0.44 13.26
C LEU A 8 -20.22 1.90 13.71
N ASP A 9 -20.68 2.15 14.93
CA ASP A 9 -20.66 3.48 15.52
C ASP A 9 -19.44 3.63 16.44
N LEU A 10 -18.55 4.56 16.07
CA LEU A 10 -17.36 4.94 16.83
C LEU A 10 -17.39 6.44 17.17
N SER A 11 -18.57 7.06 17.19
CA SER A 11 -18.70 8.47 17.51
C SER A 11 -18.31 8.78 18.97
N PHE A 12 -17.81 9.99 19.20
CA PHE A 12 -17.45 10.55 20.51
C PHE A 12 -16.44 9.71 21.32
N ASN A 13 -15.58 8.93 20.64
CA ASN A 13 -14.59 8.05 21.26
C ASN A 13 -13.20 8.68 21.45
N TYR A 14 -13.07 10.00 21.31
CA TYR A 14 -11.80 10.73 21.46
C TYR A 14 -10.65 10.18 20.59
N ILE A 15 -10.96 9.67 19.40
CA ILE A 15 -9.95 9.16 18.47
C ILE A 15 -9.19 10.35 17.86
N GLU A 16 -7.91 10.50 18.24
CA GLU A 16 -7.03 11.57 17.76
C GLU A 16 -6.28 11.22 16.47
N ARG A 17 -5.91 9.94 16.31
CA ARG A 17 -5.19 9.42 15.15
C ARG A 17 -5.51 7.94 14.95
N ILE A 18 -5.60 7.51 13.69
CA ILE A 18 -5.62 6.10 13.32
C ILE A 18 -4.26 5.76 12.74
N GLU A 19 -3.48 4.98 13.48
CA GLU A 19 -2.19 4.48 13.01
C GLU A 19 -2.38 3.22 12.16
N ASN A 20 -1.55 3.05 11.12
CA ASN A 20 -1.65 1.94 10.17
C ASN A 20 -2.98 1.89 9.40
N LEU A 21 -3.42 3.03 8.86
CA LEU A 21 -4.66 3.15 8.10
C LEU A 21 -4.79 2.04 7.05
N ASP A 22 -3.75 1.78 6.25
CA ASP A 22 -3.75 0.74 5.22
C ASP A 22 -4.15 -0.66 5.75
N LYS A 23 -3.68 -1.02 6.95
CA LYS A 23 -4.03 -2.30 7.59
C LYS A 23 -5.45 -2.30 8.14
N LEU A 24 -5.94 -1.16 8.63
CA LEU A 24 -7.33 -1.02 9.05
C LEU A 24 -8.26 -1.14 7.83
N ILE A 25 -7.88 -0.54 6.71
CA ILE A 25 -8.59 -0.65 5.43
C ILE A 25 -8.72 -2.13 5.03
N GLU A 26 -7.63 -2.89 5.03
CA GLU A 26 -7.68 -4.32 4.72
C GLU A 26 -8.63 -5.08 5.64
N ARG A 27 -8.64 -4.76 6.95
CA ARG A 27 -9.53 -5.41 7.93
C ARG A 27 -11.00 -5.04 7.73
N LEU A 28 -11.29 -3.79 7.41
CA LEU A 28 -12.66 -3.32 7.16
C LEU A 28 -13.21 -3.86 5.84
N ARG A 29 -12.35 -4.09 4.82
CA ARG A 29 -12.75 -4.77 3.57
C ARG A 29 -13.31 -6.17 3.79
N PHE A 30 -12.88 -6.89 4.83
CA PHE A 30 -13.44 -8.20 5.16
C PHE A 30 -14.83 -8.13 5.80
N LEU A 31 -15.30 -6.93 6.19
CA LEU A 31 -16.67 -6.69 6.65
C LEU A 31 -17.57 -6.34 5.46
N ASN A 32 -17.76 -7.31 4.56
CA ASN A 32 -18.50 -7.15 3.30
C ASN A 32 -19.94 -6.60 3.43
N ASN A 33 -20.49 -6.64 4.65
CA ASN A 33 -21.85 -6.19 4.96
C ASN A 33 -21.91 -4.82 5.65
N LEU A 34 -20.76 -4.22 5.98
CA LEU A 34 -20.69 -2.93 6.66
C LEU A 34 -21.08 -1.80 5.70
N LYS A 35 -22.12 -1.06 6.05
CA LYS A 35 -22.69 0.03 5.24
C LYS A 35 -22.52 1.39 5.88
N VAL A 36 -22.48 1.45 7.20
CA VAL A 36 -22.39 2.69 7.98
C VAL A 36 -21.21 2.62 8.93
N LEU A 37 -20.37 3.64 8.88
CA LEU A 37 -19.34 3.91 9.88
C LEU A 37 -19.55 5.33 10.40
N ASN A 38 -19.85 5.47 11.70
CA ASN A 38 -19.98 6.77 12.34
C ASN A 38 -18.69 7.12 13.08
N LEU A 39 -18.09 8.26 12.77
CA LEU A 39 -16.90 8.80 13.43
C LEU A 39 -17.13 10.21 13.99
N GLU A 40 -18.39 10.63 14.10
CA GLU A 40 -18.75 11.95 14.60
C GLU A 40 -18.14 12.24 15.98
N GLY A 41 -17.79 13.49 16.26
CA GLY A 41 -17.33 13.89 17.59
C GLY A 41 -15.89 13.48 17.96
N ASN A 42 -15.16 12.78 17.07
CA ASN A 42 -13.74 12.47 17.29
C ASN A 42 -12.81 13.63 16.86
N PRO A 43 -11.71 13.90 17.59
CA PRO A 43 -10.72 14.92 17.22
C PRO A 43 -10.13 14.73 15.81
N LEU A 44 -9.92 13.50 15.37
CA LEU A 44 -9.42 13.15 14.03
C LEU A 44 -10.30 13.72 12.90
N ALA A 45 -11.62 13.76 13.09
CA ALA A 45 -12.55 14.30 12.09
C ALA A 45 -12.44 15.83 11.92
N LYS A 46 -11.67 16.51 12.77
CA LYS A 46 -11.40 17.96 12.72
C LYS A 46 -10.01 18.29 12.16
N GLN A 47 -9.19 17.28 11.86
CA GLN A 47 -7.84 17.50 11.34
C GLN A 47 -7.89 17.89 9.85
N PRO A 48 -7.15 18.94 9.42
CA PRO A 48 -7.20 19.44 8.04
C PRO A 48 -6.59 18.47 7.00
N ASP A 49 -5.75 17.54 7.46
CA ASP A 49 -5.10 16.47 6.70
C ASP A 49 -5.89 15.14 6.75
N PHE A 50 -7.03 15.11 7.45
CA PHE A 50 -7.89 13.93 7.46
C PHE A 50 -8.65 13.80 6.13
N SER A 51 -8.13 12.94 5.25
CA SER A 51 -8.77 12.63 3.97
C SER A 51 -9.96 11.68 4.18
N LEU A 52 -11.16 12.24 4.38
CA LEU A 52 -12.41 11.46 4.46
C LEU A 52 -12.57 10.51 3.25
N ALA A 53 -12.00 10.85 2.09
CA ALA A 53 -12.00 10.02 0.89
C ALA A 53 -11.23 8.69 1.06
N GLU A 54 -10.08 8.69 1.75
CA GLU A 54 -9.30 7.47 2.02
C GLU A 54 -10.04 6.53 2.98
N TYR A 55 -10.78 7.10 3.94
CA TYR A 55 -11.61 6.34 4.87
C TYR A 55 -12.87 5.75 4.21
N VAL A 56 -13.53 6.50 3.34
CA VAL A 56 -14.69 5.99 2.58
C VAL A 56 -14.28 4.89 1.60
N ALA A 57 -13.11 5.00 0.96
CA ALA A 57 -12.55 3.97 0.10
C ALA A 57 -12.26 2.65 0.84
N ALA A 58 -12.12 2.70 2.17
CA ALA A 58 -11.90 1.52 3.01
C ALA A 58 -13.14 0.64 3.21
N ILE A 59 -14.31 1.26 3.18
CA ILE A 59 -15.60 0.66 3.58
C ILE A 59 -16.38 0.19 2.35
N LEU A 60 -16.16 0.81 1.19
CA LEU A 60 -16.89 0.47 -0.03
C LEU A 60 -16.31 -0.79 -0.70
N PRO A 61 -17.16 -1.74 -1.14
CA PRO A 61 -16.72 -2.89 -1.93
C PRO A 61 -15.95 -2.44 -3.18
N GLN A 62 -14.86 -3.15 -3.48
CA GLN A 62 -13.87 -2.82 -4.53
C GLN A 62 -14.48 -2.55 -5.92
N GLN A 63 -15.67 -3.10 -6.21
CA GLN A 63 -16.39 -2.90 -7.48
C GLN A 63 -17.05 -1.51 -7.61
N THR A 64 -17.02 -0.70 -6.55
CA THR A 64 -17.68 0.60 -6.47
C THR A 64 -16.68 1.77 -6.41
N THR A 65 -15.39 1.47 -6.26
CA THR A 65 -14.34 2.43 -5.91
C THR A 65 -14.05 3.42 -7.05
N ASP A 66 -14.06 2.97 -8.31
CA ASP A 66 -13.69 3.83 -9.46
C ASP A 66 -14.78 4.86 -9.82
N TYR A 67 -16.06 4.53 -9.64
CA TYR A 67 -17.17 5.43 -9.99
C TYR A 67 -17.30 6.60 -8.99
N TYR A 68 -17.14 6.35 -7.69
CA TYR A 68 -17.36 7.37 -6.65
C TYR A 68 -16.15 8.28 -6.41
N LEU A 69 -14.91 7.79 -6.57
CA LEU A 69 -13.71 8.62 -6.48
C LEU A 69 -13.66 9.72 -7.54
N SER A 70 -14.25 9.48 -8.72
CA SER A 70 -14.32 10.48 -9.80
C SER A 70 -15.23 11.69 -9.51
N LYS A 71 -16.13 11.59 -8.50
CA LYS A 71 -17.06 12.67 -8.10
C LYS A 71 -16.68 13.37 -6.80
N LEU A 72 -15.67 12.91 -6.08
CA LEU A 72 -15.16 13.54 -4.86
C LEU A 72 -14.28 14.75 -5.20
N LYS A 73 -14.90 15.91 -5.42
CA LYS A 73 -14.23 17.21 -5.35
C LYS A 73 -14.41 17.79 -3.95
N CYS A 74 -13.48 17.51 -3.04
CA CYS A 74 -13.41 18.22 -1.77
C CYS A 74 -12.94 19.66 -2.00
N LYS A 75 -13.87 20.61 -2.09
CA LYS A 75 -13.57 22.03 -1.83
C LYS A 75 -13.53 22.21 -0.32
N HIS A 76 -12.41 22.71 0.19
CA HIS A 76 -12.32 23.22 1.56
C HIS A 76 -13.38 24.30 1.78
N ALA A 77 -14.27 24.11 2.75
CA ALA A 77 -14.88 25.17 3.55
C ALA A 77 -15.79 24.58 4.64
N TYR A 78 -15.55 25.01 5.88
CA TYR A 78 -16.50 25.17 6.98
C TYR A 78 -17.94 24.67 6.76
N GLY A 79 -18.30 23.58 7.45
CA GLY A 79 -19.68 23.26 7.81
C GLY A 79 -20.50 22.57 6.72
N ASN A 80 -21.01 21.39 7.08
CA ASN A 80 -22.04 20.59 6.39
C ASN A 80 -21.64 19.94 5.05
N CYS A 81 -21.33 18.65 5.11
CA CYS A 81 -21.63 17.73 4.02
C CYS A 81 -22.87 16.93 4.39
N LEU A 82 -24.02 17.37 3.88
CA LEU A 82 -25.24 16.58 3.82
C LEU A 82 -25.11 15.57 2.66
N PHE A 83 -25.44 14.32 2.90
CA PHE A 83 -25.99 13.45 1.86
C PHE A 83 -27.50 13.37 2.11
N GLU A 84 -28.27 13.96 1.20
CA GLU A 84 -29.71 13.82 1.10
C GLU A 84 -29.98 12.70 0.08
N GLU A 85 -30.43 11.54 0.55
CA GLU A 85 -31.16 10.59 -0.29
C GLU A 85 -32.63 10.99 -0.20
N VAL A 86 -33.16 11.51 -1.32
CA VAL A 86 -34.57 11.87 -1.44
C VAL A 86 -35.41 10.60 -1.38
N VAL A 87 -36.06 10.34 -0.25
CA VAL A 87 -37.23 9.45 -0.17
C VAL A 87 -38.31 10.15 0.67
N PRO A 88 -39.58 10.20 0.22
CA PRO A 88 -40.60 11.04 0.86
C PRO A 88 -41.00 10.50 2.23
N THR A 89 -41.10 11.40 3.20
CA THR A 89 -41.73 11.16 4.50
C THR A 89 -43.24 10.99 4.37
N PRO A 90 -43.85 10.16 5.24
CA PRO A 90 -45.12 10.47 5.85
C PRO A 90 -44.90 10.95 7.29
N HIS A 91 -45.56 12.05 7.59
CA HIS A 91 -45.62 12.78 8.85
C HIS A 91 -45.67 11.91 10.12
N LEU A 92 -44.84 12.27 11.11
CA LEU A 92 -45.19 12.10 12.52
C LEU A 92 -44.97 13.41 13.29
N ASP A 93 -45.97 13.67 14.12
CA ASP A 93 -46.37 14.92 14.75
C ASP A 93 -45.48 15.30 15.94
N HIS A 94 -45.05 16.56 15.98
CA HIS A 94 -44.38 17.16 17.13
C HIS A 94 -45.41 17.47 18.22
N ARG A 95 -45.59 16.56 19.18
CA ARG A 95 -46.16 16.88 20.50
C ARG A 95 -45.82 15.78 21.49
N LEU A 96 -44.99 16.13 22.48
CA LEU A 96 -44.95 15.67 23.89
C LEU A 96 -43.50 15.71 24.41
N LEU A 97 -43.04 16.90 24.81
CA LEU A 97 -42.06 17.05 25.88
C LEU A 97 -42.84 17.17 27.20
N PRO A 98 -42.66 16.28 28.18
CA PRO A 98 -43.02 16.59 29.55
C PRO A 98 -41.87 17.37 30.19
N SER A 99 -42.17 18.62 30.52
CA SER A 99 -41.47 19.36 31.56
C SER A 99 -41.54 18.61 32.89
N THR A 100 -40.43 18.48 33.59
CA THR A 100 -40.47 18.26 35.05
C THR A 100 -39.48 19.20 35.73
N LYS A 101 -40.00 20.38 36.11
CA LYS A 101 -39.62 21.03 37.36
C LYS A 101 -40.22 20.20 38.50
N ALA A 102 -39.39 19.68 39.39
CA ALA A 102 -39.77 19.45 40.77
C ALA A 102 -38.53 19.69 41.64
N LEU A 103 -38.54 20.86 42.28
CA LEU A 103 -37.62 21.25 43.33
C LEU A 103 -37.93 20.43 44.60
N ASN A 104 -36.85 20.08 45.31
CA ASN A 104 -36.72 20.04 46.77
C ASN A 104 -37.81 19.36 47.61
N THR A 105 -37.46 18.17 48.10
CA THR A 105 -37.69 17.82 49.50
C THR A 105 -36.37 17.34 50.10
N PHE A 106 -35.78 18.20 50.93
CA PHE A 106 -34.74 17.81 51.88
C PHE A 106 -35.39 16.88 52.90
N ASP A 107 -34.90 15.65 53.01
CA ASP A 107 -35.17 14.80 54.16
C ASP A 107 -33.86 14.30 54.77
N THR A 108 -33.80 14.48 56.09
CA THR A 108 -32.68 14.26 56.99
C THR A 108 -32.29 12.78 57.10
N ALA A 109 -31.31 12.34 56.31
CA ALA A 109 -30.60 11.06 56.49
C ALA A 109 -29.10 11.13 56.03
N GLY A 110 -28.50 12.32 56.13
CA GLY A 110 -27.33 12.71 55.33
C GLY A 110 -25.93 12.34 55.83
N TYR A 111 -25.74 11.56 56.91
CA TYR A 111 -24.38 11.31 57.43
C TYR A 111 -23.86 9.87 57.29
N THR A 112 -24.72 8.88 57.04
CA THR A 112 -24.30 7.48 56.86
C THR A 112 -24.23 7.06 55.39
N ASN A 113 -24.95 7.73 54.48
CA ASN A 113 -25.09 7.30 53.08
C ASN A 113 -23.98 7.84 52.13
N THR A 114 -23.27 8.90 52.53
CA THR A 114 -22.15 9.48 51.74
C THR A 114 -20.84 8.71 51.92
N VAL A 115 -20.61 8.15 53.10
CA VAL A 115 -19.42 7.32 53.39
C VAL A 115 -19.54 5.94 52.75
N THR A 116 -20.73 5.33 52.78
CA THR A 116 -21.01 4.04 52.15
C THR A 116 -20.89 4.12 50.63
N LYS A 117 -21.52 5.13 49.99
CA LYS A 117 -21.35 5.38 48.54
C LYS A 117 -19.90 5.67 48.13
N LYS A 118 -19.12 6.39 48.94
CA LYS A 118 -17.67 6.62 48.70
C LYS A 118 -16.81 5.37 48.92
N ARG A 119 -17.25 4.40 49.72
CA ARG A 119 -16.57 3.11 49.87
C ARG A 119 -16.91 2.20 48.71
N GLU A 120 -18.17 2.10 48.33
CA GLU A 120 -18.63 1.34 47.16
C GLU A 120 -18.00 1.85 45.86
N LEU A 121 -17.91 3.17 45.68
CA LEU A 121 -17.24 3.77 44.52
C LEU A 121 -15.76 3.40 44.44
N ARG A 122 -15.04 3.40 45.57
CA ARG A 122 -13.62 2.99 45.62
C ARG A 122 -13.39 1.52 45.34
N VAL A 123 -14.32 0.65 45.75
CA VAL A 123 -14.26 -0.79 45.43
C VAL A 123 -14.48 -0.99 43.94
N ILE A 124 -15.46 -0.31 43.34
CA ILE A 124 -15.74 -0.38 41.90
C ILE A 124 -14.54 0.16 41.09
N GLU A 125 -13.94 1.28 41.50
CA GLU A 125 -12.74 1.83 40.86
C GLU A 125 -11.55 0.87 40.94
N ALA A 126 -11.35 0.20 42.09
CA ALA A 126 -10.29 -0.79 42.25
C ALA A 126 -10.52 -2.04 41.40
N ASP A 127 -11.76 -2.54 41.32
CA ASP A 127 -12.13 -3.67 40.48
C ASP A 127 -11.95 -3.35 38.99
N GLN A 128 -12.33 -2.15 38.56
CA GLN A 128 -12.10 -1.65 37.21
C GLN A 128 -10.60 -1.52 36.88
N GLU A 129 -9.79 -1.07 37.83
CA GLU A 129 -8.34 -0.97 37.65
C GLU A 129 -7.70 -2.36 37.51
N ILE A 130 -8.13 -3.34 38.31
CA ILE A 130 -7.69 -4.74 38.20
C ILE A 130 -8.08 -5.32 36.83
N GLU A 131 -9.32 -5.12 36.40
CA GLU A 131 -9.80 -5.61 35.11
C GLU A 131 -9.05 -4.96 33.93
N LEU A 132 -8.80 -3.65 34.00
CA LEU A 132 -8.05 -2.92 32.97
C LEU A 132 -6.61 -3.43 32.87
N ARG A 133 -5.94 -3.67 34.01
CA ARG A 133 -4.60 -4.26 34.06
C ARG A 133 -4.57 -5.66 33.49
N ALA A 134 -5.55 -6.51 33.83
CA ALA A 134 -5.66 -7.86 33.30
C ALA A 134 -5.85 -7.87 31.77
N ARG A 135 -6.72 -6.99 31.26
CA ARG A 135 -6.92 -6.81 29.80
C ARG A 135 -5.65 -6.31 29.11
N ALA A 136 -4.94 -5.36 29.71
CA ALA A 136 -3.68 -4.84 29.17
C ALA A 136 -2.59 -5.92 29.12
N GLN A 137 -2.48 -6.74 30.16
CA GLN A 137 -1.52 -7.85 30.22
C GLN A 137 -1.83 -8.92 29.18
N LEU A 138 -3.10 -9.32 29.05
CA LEU A 138 -3.54 -10.26 28.03
C LEU A 138 -3.26 -9.74 26.61
N ALA A 139 -3.47 -8.45 26.37
CA ALA A 139 -3.17 -7.81 25.10
C ALA A 139 -1.66 -7.84 24.79
N LYS A 140 -0.82 -7.54 25.78
CA LYS A 140 0.64 -7.62 25.67
C LYS A 140 1.09 -9.05 25.36
N GLU A 141 0.60 -10.04 26.11
CA GLU A 141 0.95 -11.45 25.91
C GLU A 141 0.55 -11.93 24.52
N LYS A 142 -0.62 -11.52 24.02
CA LYS A 142 -1.06 -11.82 22.66
C LYS A 142 -0.13 -11.19 21.61
N GLN A 143 0.26 -9.93 21.80
CA GLN A 143 1.19 -9.25 20.90
C GLN A 143 2.58 -9.91 20.90
N ASP A 144 3.07 -10.29 22.08
CA ASP A 144 4.35 -11.00 22.21
C ASP A 144 4.29 -12.38 21.56
N ALA A 145 3.20 -13.13 21.73
CA ALA A 145 2.99 -14.40 21.04
C ALA A 145 2.99 -14.23 19.51
N GLU A 146 2.25 -13.26 18.97
CA GLU A 146 2.25 -12.96 17.52
C GLU A 146 3.66 -12.65 17.01
N ARG A 147 4.43 -11.84 17.75
CA ARG A 147 5.81 -11.48 17.39
C ARG A 147 6.77 -12.67 17.47
N LEU A 148 6.64 -13.49 18.51
CA LEU A 148 7.54 -14.63 18.78
C LEU A 148 7.21 -15.85 17.93
N SER A 149 6.04 -15.88 17.29
CA SER A 149 5.60 -16.96 16.42
C SER A 149 6.50 -17.20 15.22
N LEU A 150 7.10 -16.13 14.68
CA LEU A 150 8.11 -16.23 13.62
C LEU A 150 9.39 -16.96 14.05
N SER A 151 9.57 -17.19 15.35
CA SER A 151 10.69 -17.93 15.93
C SER A 151 10.26 -19.22 16.63
N PHE A 152 8.96 -19.55 16.63
CA PHE A 152 8.36 -20.73 17.28
C PHE A 152 8.64 -20.81 18.79
N VAL A 153 8.69 -19.66 19.47
CA VAL A 153 9.00 -19.56 20.90
C VAL A 153 7.95 -18.75 21.67
N GLU A 154 6.71 -18.76 21.18
CA GLU A 154 5.56 -18.19 21.88
C GLU A 154 5.45 -18.78 23.29
N HIS A 155 5.21 -17.93 24.29
CA HIS A 155 5.05 -18.33 25.68
C HIS A 155 6.30 -18.99 26.33
N LEU A 156 7.48 -18.82 25.72
CA LEU A 156 8.76 -19.25 26.29
C LEU A 156 9.64 -18.06 26.73
N ASN A 157 9.14 -16.83 26.64
CA ASN A 157 9.92 -15.64 26.94
C ASN A 157 10.01 -15.30 28.44
N GLU A 158 9.11 -15.83 29.26
CA GLU A 158 9.09 -15.68 30.72
C GLU A 158 8.67 -17.02 31.38
N HIS A 159 7.94 -16.96 32.50
CA HIS A 159 7.47 -18.15 33.25
C HIS A 159 6.15 -18.73 32.73
N GLN A 160 5.71 -18.40 31.50
CA GLN A 160 4.41 -18.86 31.01
C GLN A 160 4.35 -20.39 30.88
N LEU A 161 5.43 -21.03 30.44
CA LEU A 161 5.52 -22.50 30.43
C LEU A 161 5.37 -23.07 31.83
N TYR A 162 6.15 -22.59 32.81
CA TYR A 162 6.06 -23.00 34.22
C TYR A 162 4.63 -22.89 34.75
N LYS A 163 3.99 -21.72 34.60
CA LYS A 163 2.59 -21.50 35.00
C LYS A 163 1.61 -22.45 34.31
N SER A 164 1.89 -22.84 33.06
CA SER A 164 1.03 -23.76 32.32
C SER A 164 1.13 -25.20 32.82
N LEU A 165 2.25 -25.62 33.42
CA LEU A 165 2.44 -26.98 33.92
C LEU A 165 1.48 -27.29 35.07
N TRP A 166 1.20 -26.29 35.90
CA TRP A 166 0.26 -26.39 37.03
C TRP A 166 -1.21 -26.24 36.64
N LYS A 167 -1.48 -25.84 35.39
CA LYS A 167 -2.85 -25.56 34.96
C LYS A 167 -3.63 -26.86 34.78
N GLY A 168 -4.49 -27.17 35.74
CA GLY A 168 -5.31 -28.37 35.77
C GLY A 168 -4.71 -29.54 36.57
N ASP A 169 -3.59 -29.31 37.25
CA ASP A 169 -2.98 -30.24 38.21
C ASP A 169 -3.28 -29.79 39.65
N GLU A 170 -4.53 -29.97 40.09
CA GLU A 170 -4.96 -29.54 41.44
C GLU A 170 -4.23 -30.31 42.56
N ASP A 171 -3.90 -31.59 42.31
CA ASP A 171 -3.18 -32.45 43.25
C ASP A 171 -1.74 -31.97 43.43
N GLY A 172 -1.02 -31.66 42.35
CA GLY A 172 0.33 -31.12 42.38
C GLY A 172 0.40 -29.70 42.95
N HIS A 173 -0.57 -28.84 42.59
CA HIS A 173 -0.61 -27.45 43.05
C HIS A 173 -0.80 -27.33 44.57
N THR A 174 -1.37 -28.35 45.21
CA THR A 174 -1.51 -28.44 46.68
C THR A 174 -0.15 -28.51 47.38
N TYR A 175 0.90 -28.95 46.68
CA TYR A 175 2.27 -29.06 47.18
C TYR A 175 3.18 -27.87 46.76
N ASP A 176 2.76 -27.04 45.80
CA ASP A 176 3.48 -25.89 45.20
C ASP A 176 3.48 -24.61 46.08
N GLY A 177 3.66 -24.76 47.39
CA GLY A 177 3.68 -23.62 48.33
C GLY A 177 3.36 -23.95 49.77
N GLY A 178 3.54 -25.22 50.15
CA GLY A 178 3.43 -25.68 51.52
C GLY A 178 4.81 -25.87 52.13
N PHE A 179 5.11 -25.17 53.23
CA PHE A 179 6.27 -25.46 54.06
C PHE A 179 6.29 -26.96 54.43
N PRO A 180 7.38 -27.71 54.19
CA PRO A 180 8.76 -27.26 53.90
C PRO A 180 9.20 -27.37 52.41
N ALA A 181 8.29 -27.48 51.46
CA ALA A 181 8.61 -27.71 50.04
C ALA A 181 8.89 -26.43 49.23
N ASP A 182 8.78 -25.25 49.85
CA ASP A 182 8.92 -23.95 49.16
C ASP A 182 10.28 -23.81 48.47
N ASP A 183 11.37 -24.22 49.12
CA ASP A 183 12.73 -24.17 48.55
C ASP A 183 12.85 -25.05 47.27
N LEU A 184 12.14 -26.19 47.23
CA LEU A 184 12.14 -27.11 46.09
C LEU A 184 11.28 -26.57 44.93
N ALA A 185 10.16 -25.92 45.23
CA ALA A 185 9.32 -25.29 44.22
C ALA A 185 10.05 -24.10 43.56
N GLU A 186 10.78 -23.31 44.35
CA GLU A 186 11.63 -22.23 43.82
C GLU A 186 12.78 -22.75 42.97
N GLU A 187 13.42 -23.86 43.36
CA GLU A 187 14.44 -24.53 42.54
C GLU A 187 13.86 -25.04 41.23
N TYR A 188 12.69 -25.68 41.27
CA TYR A 188 12.01 -26.19 40.08
C TYR A 188 11.59 -25.07 39.11
N ASP A 189 11.04 -23.95 39.59
CA ASP A 189 10.74 -22.77 38.74
C ASP A 189 12.00 -22.22 38.08
N ARG A 190 13.11 -22.08 38.84
CA ARG A 190 14.39 -21.63 38.28
C ARG A 190 14.89 -22.56 37.18
N ASP A 191 14.91 -23.86 37.42
CA ASP A 191 15.41 -24.85 36.45
C ASP A 191 14.57 -24.85 35.17
N ILE A 192 13.24 -24.85 35.30
CA ILE A 192 12.32 -24.76 34.16
C ILE A 192 12.53 -23.46 33.41
N PHE A 193 12.68 -22.33 34.12
CA PHE A 193 12.93 -21.04 33.50
C PHE A 193 14.25 -21.04 32.73
N GLU A 194 15.35 -21.52 33.31
CA GLU A 194 16.66 -21.56 32.65
C GLU A 194 16.62 -22.36 31.35
N LEU A 195 16.07 -23.58 31.39
CA LEU A 195 15.92 -24.43 30.21
C LEU A 195 14.99 -23.79 29.15
N THR A 196 13.91 -23.17 29.58
CA THR A 196 12.98 -22.45 28.70
C THR A 196 13.67 -21.27 28.00
N GLN A 197 14.52 -20.53 28.74
CA GLN A 197 15.29 -19.41 28.19
C GLN A 197 16.35 -19.87 27.19
N GLU A 198 16.92 -21.07 27.35
CA GLU A 198 17.82 -21.64 26.35
C GLU A 198 17.09 -21.90 25.02
N ILE A 199 15.93 -22.56 25.08
CA ILE A 199 15.09 -22.81 23.89
C ILE A 199 14.68 -21.50 23.24
N TYR A 200 14.24 -20.53 24.05
CA TYR A 200 13.86 -19.19 23.59
C TYR A 200 14.98 -18.49 22.82
N LYS A 201 16.20 -18.45 23.40
CA LYS A 201 17.38 -17.84 22.75
C LYS A 201 17.76 -18.58 21.47
N LEU A 202 17.70 -19.91 21.48
CA LEU A 202 18.00 -20.74 20.31
C LEU A 202 17.03 -20.47 19.16
N GLY A 203 15.73 -20.42 19.44
CA GLY A 203 14.70 -20.11 18.45
C GLY A 203 14.89 -18.72 17.81
N LEU A 204 15.16 -17.70 18.65
CA LEU A 204 15.45 -16.35 18.16
C LEU A 204 16.73 -16.29 17.30
N GLN A 205 17.79 -16.97 17.73
CA GLN A 205 19.04 -17.01 16.99
C GLN A 205 18.88 -17.73 15.65
N ASN A 206 18.18 -18.85 15.63
CA ASN A 206 17.88 -19.60 14.42
C ASN A 206 17.04 -18.77 13.44
N SER A 207 15.95 -18.16 13.91
CA SER A 207 15.10 -17.30 13.06
C SER A 207 15.88 -16.11 12.47
N LYS A 208 16.73 -15.46 13.27
CA LYS A 208 17.64 -14.40 12.77
C LYS A 208 18.60 -14.92 11.69
N ASN A 209 19.18 -16.10 11.88
CA ASN A 209 20.11 -16.69 10.93
C ASN A 209 19.43 -17.06 9.61
N VAL A 210 18.26 -17.71 9.67
CA VAL A 210 17.44 -18.04 8.50
C VAL A 210 17.07 -16.76 7.74
N ASN A 211 16.57 -15.75 8.43
CA ASN A 211 16.21 -14.46 7.81
C ASN A 211 17.42 -13.79 7.14
N ARG A 212 18.58 -13.79 7.79
CA ARG A 212 19.81 -13.23 7.21
C ARG A 212 20.22 -13.99 5.95
N LYS A 213 20.15 -15.33 5.98
CA LYS A 213 20.49 -16.17 4.83
C LYS A 213 19.52 -15.98 3.68
N LEU A 214 18.22 -15.94 3.96
CA LEU A 214 17.17 -15.70 2.97
C LEU A 214 17.36 -14.35 2.28
N LYS A 215 17.59 -13.27 3.06
CA LYS A 215 17.89 -11.94 2.51
C LYS A 215 19.11 -11.97 1.59
N SER A 216 20.20 -12.61 2.01
CA SER A 216 21.41 -12.77 1.17
C SER A 216 21.09 -13.47 -0.15
N LEU A 217 20.38 -14.60 -0.10
CA LEU A 217 20.04 -15.39 -1.28
C LEU A 217 19.15 -14.62 -2.25
N ILE A 218 18.18 -13.86 -1.74
CA ILE A 218 17.30 -13.02 -2.58
C ILE A 218 18.13 -11.92 -3.26
N VAL A 219 18.98 -11.20 -2.52
CA VAL A 219 19.84 -10.16 -3.09
C VAL A 219 20.77 -10.74 -4.15
N GLU A 220 21.42 -11.88 -3.89
CA GLU A 220 22.27 -12.58 -4.86
C GLU A 220 21.48 -12.98 -6.11
N ALA A 221 20.25 -13.49 -5.95
CA ALA A 221 19.39 -13.87 -7.06
C ALA A 221 18.98 -12.67 -7.93
N ILE A 222 18.63 -11.54 -7.30
CA ILE A 222 18.29 -10.29 -8.01
C ILE A 222 19.49 -9.79 -8.83
N VAL A 223 20.70 -9.77 -8.26
CA VAL A 223 21.92 -9.35 -8.96
C VAL A 223 22.23 -10.26 -10.15
N LEU A 224 22.09 -11.58 -9.99
CA LEU A 224 22.29 -12.53 -11.08
C LEU A 224 21.26 -12.36 -12.19
N PHE A 225 19.99 -12.14 -11.82
CA PHE A 225 18.91 -11.87 -12.76
C PHE A 225 19.16 -10.59 -13.56
N GLN A 226 19.52 -9.50 -12.87
CA GLN A 226 19.89 -8.22 -13.48
C GLN A 226 20.99 -8.39 -14.52
N ARG A 227 22.09 -9.06 -14.14
CA ARG A 227 23.22 -9.29 -15.06
C ARG A 227 22.80 -10.08 -16.30
N ARG A 228 22.03 -11.15 -16.12
CA ARG A 228 21.55 -11.98 -17.24
C ARG A 228 20.65 -11.20 -18.19
N LEU A 229 19.77 -10.36 -17.67
CA LEU A 229 18.92 -9.51 -18.49
C LEU A 229 19.70 -8.45 -19.24
N GLN A 230 20.66 -7.80 -18.58
CA GLN A 230 21.57 -6.85 -19.23
C GLN A 230 22.31 -7.51 -20.39
N GLU A 231 22.82 -8.73 -20.20
CA GLU A 231 23.46 -9.50 -21.28
C GLU A 231 22.49 -9.82 -22.43
N MET A 232 21.24 -10.21 -22.13
CA MET A 232 20.23 -10.51 -23.16
C MET A 232 19.84 -9.28 -23.97
N ILE A 233 19.59 -8.15 -23.30
CA ILE A 233 19.23 -6.89 -23.94
C ILE A 233 20.41 -6.32 -24.74
N ALA A 234 21.64 -6.42 -24.22
CA ALA A 234 22.82 -6.03 -24.96
C ALA A 234 22.95 -6.80 -26.28
N LYS A 235 22.71 -8.13 -26.27
CA LYS A 235 22.70 -8.95 -27.49
C LYS A 235 21.60 -8.53 -28.47
N LEU A 236 20.39 -8.22 -27.98
CA LEU A 236 19.30 -7.71 -28.83
C LEU A 236 19.71 -6.41 -29.52
N VAL A 237 20.30 -5.49 -28.77
CA VAL A 237 20.79 -4.20 -29.28
C VAL A 237 21.91 -4.40 -30.31
N GLU A 238 22.89 -5.24 -30.01
CA GLU A 238 24.00 -5.58 -30.91
C GLU A 238 23.49 -6.17 -32.23
N GLN A 239 22.44 -7.00 -32.17
CA GLN A 239 21.79 -7.57 -33.37
C GLN A 239 20.95 -6.54 -34.15
N ALA A 240 20.42 -5.51 -33.48
CA ALA A 240 19.60 -4.47 -34.13
C ALA A 240 20.45 -3.43 -34.88
N GLN A 241 21.63 -3.06 -34.36
CA GLN A 241 22.54 -2.08 -34.97
C GLN A 241 22.87 -2.33 -36.45
N PRO A 242 23.27 -3.55 -36.89
CA PRO A 242 23.56 -3.79 -38.30
C PRO A 242 22.30 -3.67 -39.17
N VAL A 243 21.10 -3.93 -38.64
CA VAL A 243 19.85 -3.74 -39.37
C VAL A 243 19.58 -2.25 -39.59
N PHE A 244 19.81 -1.41 -38.58
CA PHE A 244 19.72 0.05 -38.75
C PHE A 244 20.75 0.59 -39.74
N SER A 245 21.97 0.04 -39.74
CA SER A 245 22.97 0.36 -40.77
C SER A 245 22.44 0.03 -42.18
N GLN A 246 21.89 -1.17 -42.37
CA GLN A 246 21.31 -1.56 -43.66
C GLN A 246 20.15 -0.64 -44.08
N LEU A 247 19.32 -0.19 -43.13
CA LEU A 247 18.24 0.77 -43.43
C LEU A 247 18.81 2.11 -43.94
N ARG A 248 19.89 2.62 -43.34
CA ARG A 248 20.59 3.82 -43.82
C ARG A 248 21.17 3.61 -45.21
N ASP A 249 21.82 2.47 -45.45
CA ASP A 249 22.40 2.13 -46.76
C ASP A 249 21.32 2.10 -47.86
N VAL A 250 20.15 1.51 -47.58
CA VAL A 250 19.01 1.51 -48.51
C VAL A 250 18.50 2.92 -48.79
N ALA A 251 18.42 3.78 -47.78
CA ALA A 251 17.99 5.17 -47.97
C ALA A 251 18.99 5.97 -48.82
N VAL A 252 20.29 5.78 -48.60
CA VAL A 252 21.36 6.39 -49.40
C VAL A 252 21.30 5.90 -50.85
N HIS A 253 21.24 4.59 -51.05
CA HIS A 253 21.16 4.00 -52.38
C HIS A 253 19.89 4.43 -53.15
N PHE A 254 18.75 4.54 -52.46
CA PHE A 254 17.52 5.08 -53.07
C PHE A 254 17.70 6.53 -53.52
N SER A 255 18.33 7.37 -52.70
CA SER A 255 18.63 8.76 -53.02
C SER A 255 19.55 8.90 -54.23
N GLU A 256 20.61 8.09 -54.30
CA GLU A 256 21.55 8.08 -55.44
C GLU A 256 20.84 7.70 -56.74
N ASN A 257 20.07 6.61 -56.72
CA ASN A 257 19.29 6.15 -57.87
C ASN A 257 18.24 7.16 -58.31
N LEU A 258 17.53 7.77 -57.34
CA LEU A 258 16.54 8.80 -57.63
C LEU A 258 17.20 10.01 -58.30
N ASN A 259 18.33 10.47 -57.77
CA ASN A 259 19.06 11.59 -58.33
C ASN A 259 19.55 11.28 -59.76
N GLU A 260 20.04 10.07 -60.01
CA GLU A 260 20.47 9.64 -61.36
C GLU A 260 19.29 9.62 -62.35
N ILE A 261 18.17 9.00 -61.98
CA ILE A 261 16.98 8.87 -62.83
C ILE A 261 16.39 10.25 -63.14
N VAL A 262 16.24 11.11 -62.12
CA VAL A 262 15.68 12.46 -62.29
C VAL A 262 16.60 13.30 -63.19
N ASN A 263 17.92 13.29 -62.96
CA ASN A 263 18.85 14.03 -63.81
C ASN A 263 18.85 13.54 -65.26
N ARG A 264 18.80 12.22 -65.47
CA ARG A 264 18.68 11.64 -66.82
C ARG A 264 17.39 12.06 -67.50
N TYR A 265 16.26 11.97 -66.81
CA TYR A 265 14.94 12.35 -67.32
C TYR A 265 14.90 13.82 -67.74
N ILE A 266 15.41 14.72 -66.89
CA ILE A 266 15.44 16.17 -67.14
C ILE A 266 16.36 16.48 -68.32
N ALA A 267 17.54 15.87 -68.38
CA ALA A 267 18.46 16.05 -69.51
C ALA A 267 17.80 15.65 -70.85
N THR A 268 17.07 14.54 -70.88
CA THR A 268 16.33 14.09 -72.08
C THR A 268 15.21 15.07 -72.46
N LYS A 269 14.40 15.51 -71.49
CA LYS A 269 13.28 16.42 -71.75
C LYS A 269 13.73 17.80 -72.21
N LEU A 270 14.83 18.33 -71.64
CA LEU A 270 15.46 19.58 -72.08
C LEU A 270 15.99 19.48 -73.53
N ALA A 271 16.63 18.35 -73.89
CA ALA A 271 17.16 18.14 -75.23
C ALA A 271 16.06 18.06 -76.31
N LEU A 272 14.91 17.47 -75.97
CA LEU A 272 13.76 17.34 -76.88
C LEU A 272 12.85 18.58 -76.92
N GLN A 273 13.05 19.55 -76.02
CA GLN A 273 12.17 20.71 -75.82
C GLN A 273 10.69 20.33 -75.64
N ASP A 274 10.42 19.16 -75.04
CA ASP A 274 9.09 18.61 -74.85
C ASP A 274 8.70 18.58 -73.36
N PHE A 275 7.89 19.53 -72.93
CA PHE A 275 7.56 19.76 -71.51
C PHE A 275 6.10 19.44 -71.15
N LYS A 276 5.30 18.93 -72.09
CA LYS A 276 3.84 18.77 -71.92
C LYS A 276 3.43 17.87 -70.75
N ASP A 277 4.25 16.88 -70.43
CA ASP A 277 3.98 15.89 -69.38
C ASP A 277 4.68 16.20 -68.04
N ILE A 278 5.32 17.37 -67.92
CA ILE A 278 6.10 17.71 -66.73
C ILE A 278 5.27 18.58 -65.80
N PRO A 279 5.11 18.19 -64.52
CA PRO A 279 4.46 19.02 -63.51
C PRO A 279 5.11 20.41 -63.39
N CYS A 280 4.30 21.45 -63.22
CA CYS A 280 4.78 22.83 -63.14
C CYS A 280 5.79 23.04 -62.00
N GLU A 281 5.62 22.36 -60.87
CA GLU A 281 6.56 22.45 -59.75
C GLU A 281 7.95 21.93 -60.14
N LEU A 282 8.00 20.90 -60.98
CA LEU A 282 9.27 20.35 -61.48
C LEU A 282 9.88 21.28 -62.54
N GLN A 283 9.07 21.86 -63.43
CA GLN A 283 9.52 22.79 -64.48
C GLN A 283 10.32 23.96 -63.89
N ASN A 284 9.89 24.49 -62.74
CA ASN A 284 10.57 25.58 -62.05
C ASN A 284 11.99 25.22 -61.57
N CYS A 285 12.29 23.94 -61.40
CA CYS A 285 13.57 23.44 -60.91
C CYS A 285 14.41 22.78 -62.02
N MET A 286 13.86 22.57 -63.22
CA MET A 286 14.53 21.84 -64.31
C MET A 286 15.75 22.56 -64.87
N GLU A 287 15.77 23.89 -64.81
CA GLU A 287 16.92 24.69 -65.26
C GLU A 287 18.08 24.62 -64.27
N ASP A 288 17.80 24.32 -63.00
CA ASP A 288 18.78 24.26 -61.92
C ASP A 288 18.90 22.84 -61.33
N ARG A 289 19.88 22.10 -61.85
CA ARG A 289 20.22 20.75 -61.37
C ARG A 289 20.66 20.73 -59.91
N GLU A 290 21.19 21.84 -59.38
CA GLU A 290 21.64 21.93 -58.01
C GLU A 290 20.45 21.96 -57.05
N THR A 291 19.39 22.71 -57.39
CA THR A 291 18.12 22.72 -56.62
C THR A 291 17.52 21.32 -56.49
N ILE A 292 17.55 20.51 -57.56
CA ILE A 292 17.01 19.15 -57.55
C ILE A 292 17.88 18.21 -56.71
N ALA A 293 19.20 18.28 -56.86
CA ALA A 293 20.12 17.49 -56.05
C ALA A 293 19.95 17.80 -54.55
N ASN A 294 19.75 19.09 -54.21
CA ASN A 294 19.49 19.53 -52.83
C ASN A 294 18.18 18.99 -52.26
N LEU A 295 17.11 18.92 -53.07
CA LEU A 295 15.84 18.32 -52.64
C LEU A 295 15.99 16.82 -52.35
N VAL A 296 16.68 16.09 -53.22
CA VAL A 296 16.92 14.64 -53.03
C VAL A 296 17.83 14.40 -51.83
N ALA A 297 18.88 15.22 -51.66
CA ALA A 297 19.73 15.19 -50.46
C ALA A 297 18.94 15.47 -49.18
N GLY A 298 18.07 16.48 -49.18
CA GLY A 298 17.20 16.79 -48.03
C GLY A 298 16.24 15.66 -47.68
N MET A 299 15.68 14.96 -48.67
CA MET A 299 14.85 13.76 -48.45
C MET A 299 15.66 12.64 -47.78
N LYS A 300 16.86 12.36 -48.29
CA LYS A 300 17.76 11.36 -47.73
C LYS A 300 18.12 11.69 -46.28
N ASP A 301 18.53 12.93 -46.01
CA ASP A 301 18.93 13.38 -44.67
C ASP A 301 17.76 13.26 -43.68
N TYR A 302 16.54 13.62 -44.11
CA TYR A 302 15.32 13.44 -43.30
C TYR A 302 15.02 11.96 -43.02
N HIS A 303 15.15 11.08 -44.02
CA HIS A 303 14.96 9.64 -43.83
C HIS A 303 16.01 9.03 -42.90
N THR A 304 17.29 9.36 -43.05
CA THR A 304 18.36 8.87 -42.16
C THR A 304 18.17 9.37 -40.74
N GLN A 305 17.81 10.65 -40.56
CA GLN A 305 17.47 11.18 -39.24
C GLN A 305 16.31 10.42 -38.59
N ARG A 306 15.26 10.10 -39.36
CA ARG A 306 14.10 9.33 -38.86
C ARG A 306 14.48 7.93 -38.42
N ILE A 307 15.46 7.31 -39.09
CA ILE A 307 16.04 6.01 -38.74
C ILE A 307 16.85 6.13 -37.45
N ASP A 308 17.72 7.13 -37.34
CA ASP A 308 18.56 7.36 -36.15
C ASP A 308 17.71 7.63 -34.90
N GLU A 309 16.69 8.49 -35.00
CA GLU A 309 15.75 8.75 -33.90
C GLU A 309 15.03 7.47 -33.45
N ARG A 310 14.80 6.53 -34.37
CA ARG A 310 14.17 5.26 -34.05
C ARG A 310 15.15 4.28 -33.39
N GLU A 311 16.40 4.26 -33.84
CA GLU A 311 17.49 3.50 -33.22
C GLU A 311 17.71 3.97 -31.78
N ASP A 312 17.88 5.27 -31.56
CA ASP A 312 18.04 5.87 -30.23
C ASP A 312 16.89 5.53 -29.29
N ARG A 313 15.65 5.58 -29.79
CA ARG A 313 14.47 5.20 -28.99
C ARG A 313 14.51 3.73 -28.58
N LEU A 314 15.00 2.83 -29.44
CA LEU A 314 15.18 1.42 -29.08
C LEU A 314 16.23 1.29 -27.99
N MET A 315 17.36 1.99 -28.11
CA MET A 315 18.47 1.95 -27.15
C MET A 315 18.04 2.45 -25.77
N THR A 316 17.39 3.61 -25.71
CA THR A 316 16.96 4.22 -24.46
C THR A 316 15.89 3.38 -23.76
N ARG A 317 14.88 2.91 -24.50
CA ARG A 317 13.81 2.08 -23.89
C ARG A 317 14.31 0.74 -23.42
N SER A 318 15.29 0.15 -24.10
CA SER A 318 15.90 -1.11 -23.71
C SER A 318 16.63 -1.00 -22.37
N LYS A 319 17.31 0.13 -22.12
CA LYS A 319 17.95 0.41 -20.84
C LYS A 319 16.92 0.68 -19.73
N ALA A 320 15.97 1.58 -19.98
CA ALA A 320 14.93 1.93 -19.02
C ALA A 320 14.12 0.70 -18.56
N PHE A 321 13.82 -0.23 -19.46
CA PHE A 321 13.13 -1.48 -19.13
C PHE A 321 13.85 -2.32 -18.06
N ILE A 322 15.19 -2.34 -18.08
CA ILE A 322 15.96 -3.07 -17.06
C ILE A 322 15.85 -2.35 -15.72
N ASP A 323 16.05 -1.03 -15.71
CA ASP A 323 16.03 -0.23 -14.50
C ASP A 323 14.65 -0.30 -13.82
N ASP A 324 13.56 -0.12 -14.59
CA ASP A 324 12.18 -0.20 -14.09
C ASP A 324 11.88 -1.55 -13.42
N MET A 325 12.32 -2.65 -14.05
CA MET A 325 12.07 -4.00 -13.52
C MET A 325 12.91 -4.31 -12.27
N ILE A 326 14.14 -3.81 -12.19
CA ILE A 326 14.98 -3.95 -10.99
C ILE A 326 14.40 -3.12 -9.84
N ASP A 327 13.90 -1.93 -10.11
CA ASP A 327 13.23 -1.10 -9.12
C ASP A 327 11.94 -1.75 -8.59
N GLU A 328 11.19 -2.46 -9.44
CA GLU A 328 10.04 -3.25 -9.00
C GLU A 328 10.43 -4.44 -8.11
N LEU A 329 11.54 -5.11 -8.41
CA LEU A 329 12.01 -6.26 -7.60
C LEU A 329 12.60 -5.87 -6.24
N ASN A 330 13.00 -4.60 -6.08
CA ASN A 330 13.57 -4.08 -4.84
C ASN A 330 12.51 -3.46 -3.89
N LYS A 331 11.26 -3.32 -4.34
CA LYS A 331 10.11 -2.91 -3.51
C LYS A 331 9.59 -4.11 -2.73
#